data_AF-A0A7W1NL95-F1
#
_entry.id   AF-A0A7W1NL95-F1
#
_cell.length_a   1.000
_cell.length_b   1.000
_cell.length_c   1.000
_cell.angle_alpha   90.00
_cell.angle_beta   90.00
_cell.angle_gamma   90.00
#
_symmetry.space_group_name_H-M   'P 1'
#
loop_
_entity.id
_entity.type
_entity.pdbx_description
1 polymer ?
#
loop_
_entity_poly.entity_id
_entity_poly.type
_entity_poly.pdbx_seq_one_letter_code
_entity_poly.pdbx_strand_id
1 'polypeptide(L)'
;MTNDEQNLTPNTDSPSSDFDQSDDDLRYAPPVEAPIVPAVEEVADSSTVDEVQAIDEPSTFPAAETDVETEYAPVSQEPSVEVAEDSLPVNVTDGLDIEAALAAVSTLSDVMAEQEAAEQARVARIEAEAQAKAERQARMDNPERFFSVPPLMTLKRGQLVSVIPAVWLIGLGAWLTFSLTTTRTTPDSSLLTLVIALGLGLTLLARWIASRRWARGSLFFGLVCLLFGGLFFYINQPNAYGFASVWPLFVVAFGLAMLLTRFLAVPAEKRLSFPAMILIIAGLAGAVITMGLLPTNITVVAASLWPVALVIIVLVWLSPLVFRQRQ
;
A
#
# COMPACT_ATOMS: atom_id res chain seq x y z
N MET A 1 64.97 36.64 14.43
CA MET A 1 64.43 35.99 13.21
C MET A 1 63.80 34.67 13.68
N THR A 2 62.74 34.69 14.48
CA THR A 2 61.31 34.81 14.10
C THR A 2 60.92 33.81 13.03
N ASN A 3 60.26 32.72 13.44
CA ASN A 3 59.20 32.07 12.69
C ASN A 3 58.34 31.27 13.67
N ASP A 4 57.26 31.91 14.09
CA ASP A 4 56.15 31.36 14.84
C ASP A 4 55.37 30.39 13.94
N GLU A 5 55.42 29.09 14.23
CA GLU A 5 54.51 28.11 13.65
C GLU A 5 53.15 28.22 14.33
N GLN A 6 52.25 28.94 13.68
CA GLN A 6 50.84 29.01 14.03
C GLN A 6 50.17 27.65 13.78
N ASN A 7 49.90 26.96 14.88
CA ASN A 7 49.08 25.76 14.94
C ASN A 7 47.59 26.14 14.77
N LEU A 8 47.09 26.09 13.53
CA LEU A 8 45.67 26.24 13.20
C LEU A 8 44.98 24.88 13.30
N THR A 9 44.48 24.54 14.50
CA THR A 9 43.45 23.50 14.63
C THR A 9 42.11 24.06 14.17
N PRO A 10 41.39 23.41 13.24
CA PRO A 10 40.05 23.85 12.87
C PRO A 10 39.10 23.63 14.05
N ASN A 11 38.51 24.71 14.56
CA ASN A 11 37.36 24.66 15.46
C ASN A 11 36.22 23.94 14.73
N THR A 12 35.98 22.68 15.08
CA THR A 12 34.72 21.99 14.82
C THR A 12 33.70 22.47 15.84
N ASP A 13 33.15 23.65 15.61
CA ASP A 13 31.88 24.07 16.20
C ASP A 13 30.79 23.16 15.63
N SER A 14 30.60 22.01 16.27
CA SER A 14 29.41 21.19 16.06
C SER A 14 28.22 22.02 16.55
N PRO A 15 27.21 22.32 15.70
CA PRO A 15 25.97 22.90 16.20
C PRO A 15 25.36 21.91 17.18
N SER A 16 25.21 22.34 18.43
CA SER A 16 24.46 21.63 19.46
C SER A 16 23.05 21.38 18.95
N SER A 17 22.79 20.16 18.49
CA SER A 17 21.46 19.66 18.16
C SER A 17 20.72 19.33 19.45
N ASP A 18 20.52 20.32 20.31
CA ASP A 18 19.50 20.30 21.37
C ASP A 18 18.15 20.65 20.72
N PHE A 19 17.73 19.82 19.77
CA PHE A 19 16.32 19.76 19.37
C PHE A 19 15.67 18.74 20.30
N ASP A 20 15.21 19.23 21.45
CA ASP A 20 14.24 18.55 22.31
C ASP A 20 12.91 18.44 21.53
N GLN A 21 12.81 17.38 20.74
CA GLN A 21 11.70 17.11 19.82
C GLN A 21 10.60 16.28 20.50
N SER A 22 10.54 16.30 21.84
CA SER A 22 9.67 15.44 22.64
C SER A 22 8.25 15.97 22.83
N ASP A 23 8.04 17.30 22.86
CA ASP A 23 6.86 17.85 23.54
C ASP A 23 5.95 18.78 22.73
N ASP A 24 6.26 19.13 21.46
CA ASP A 24 5.53 20.20 20.76
C ASP A 24 4.61 19.77 19.60
N ASP A 25 4.48 18.48 19.30
CA ASP A 25 3.69 18.01 18.13
C ASP A 25 2.24 17.59 18.45
N LEU A 26 1.74 17.90 19.65
CA LEU A 26 0.35 17.61 20.05
C LEU A 26 -0.61 18.82 19.96
N ARG A 27 -0.16 19.97 19.45
CA ARG A 27 -0.98 21.20 19.39
C ARG A 27 -1.82 21.36 18.11
N TYR A 28 -1.72 20.43 17.17
CA TYR A 28 -2.53 20.40 15.94
C TYR A 28 -3.50 19.20 15.89
N ALA A 29 -4.07 18.83 17.03
CA ALA A 29 -5.35 18.13 16.97
C ALA A 29 -6.41 19.17 16.55
N PRO A 30 -7.12 19.00 15.42
CA PRO A 30 -8.29 19.82 15.14
C PRO A 30 -9.24 19.73 16.36
N PRO A 31 -9.90 20.82 16.76
CA PRO A 31 -10.82 20.79 17.89
C PRO A 31 -11.83 19.68 17.63
N VAL A 32 -11.79 18.65 18.48
CA VAL A 32 -12.84 17.63 18.52
C VAL A 32 -14.08 18.37 18.96
N GLU A 33 -14.95 18.70 18.00
CA GLU A 33 -16.32 19.08 18.31
C GLU A 33 -16.90 17.95 19.15
N ALA A 34 -17.00 18.18 20.45
CA ALA A 34 -17.59 17.24 21.36
C ALA A 34 -19.01 16.97 20.87
N PRO A 35 -19.38 15.72 20.52
CA PRO A 35 -20.77 15.41 20.26
C PRO A 35 -21.55 15.81 21.52
N ILE A 36 -22.51 16.72 21.34
CA ILE A 36 -23.49 17.06 22.36
C ILE A 36 -24.31 15.80 22.59
N VAL A 37 -23.83 14.94 23.48
CA VAL A 37 -24.61 13.81 23.99
C VAL A 37 -25.50 14.39 25.08
N PRO A 38 -26.84 14.43 24.89
CA PRO A 38 -27.73 14.82 25.98
C PRO A 38 -27.53 13.85 27.14
N ALA A 39 -27.37 14.42 28.34
CA ALA A 39 -27.24 13.69 29.59
C ALA A 39 -28.45 12.74 29.75
N VAL A 40 -28.22 11.45 29.55
CA VAL A 40 -29.14 10.40 29.96
C VAL A 40 -28.69 9.96 31.34
N GLU A 41 -29.53 10.22 32.33
CA GLU A 41 -29.35 9.81 33.72
C GLU A 41 -29.07 8.31 33.80
N GLU A 42 -27.97 7.99 34.48
CA GLU A 42 -27.53 6.66 34.83
C GLU A 42 -28.47 6.08 35.90
N VAL A 43 -29.50 5.35 35.46
CA VAL A 43 -30.28 4.48 36.34
C VAL A 43 -29.58 3.13 36.34
N ALA A 44 -28.87 2.87 37.42
CA ALA A 44 -28.42 1.54 37.81
C ALA A 44 -29.65 0.65 38.01
N ASP A 45 -29.80 -0.41 37.21
CA ASP A 45 -30.47 -1.60 37.69
C ASP A 45 -29.85 -2.88 37.15
N SER A 46 -29.86 -3.84 38.05
CA SER A 46 -29.22 -5.13 38.04
C SER A 46 -30.07 -6.19 37.34
N SER A 47 -29.37 -7.27 36.97
CA SER A 47 -29.86 -8.65 36.92
C SER A 47 -30.59 -9.15 35.66
N THR A 48 -30.44 -10.47 35.47
CA THR A 48 -31.11 -11.42 34.53
C THR A 48 -30.57 -11.40 33.09
N VAL A 49 -29.82 -12.40 32.60
CA VAL A 49 -30.10 -13.84 32.39
C VAL A 49 -31.40 -14.07 31.61
N ASP A 50 -31.26 -14.33 30.30
CA ASP A 50 -31.97 -15.32 29.47
C ASP A 50 -31.79 -14.95 27.98
N GLU A 51 -31.16 -15.80 27.18
CA GLU A 51 -31.83 -16.74 26.26
C GLU A 51 -32.62 -16.04 25.15
N VAL A 52 -31.96 -15.76 24.01
CA VAL A 52 -32.61 -15.64 22.68
C VAL A 52 -31.58 -16.05 21.62
N GLN A 53 -31.65 -17.28 21.10
CA GLN A 53 -32.41 -17.71 19.92
C GLN A 53 -31.69 -17.37 18.60
N ALA A 54 -31.44 -18.42 17.84
CA ALA A 54 -30.86 -18.41 16.51
C ALA A 54 -31.66 -17.51 15.57
N ILE A 55 -30.98 -16.54 14.94
CA ILE A 55 -31.51 -15.83 13.78
C ILE A 55 -30.67 -16.26 12.59
N ASP A 56 -31.31 -17.12 11.81
CA ASP A 56 -31.00 -17.50 10.45
C ASP A 56 -31.28 -16.26 9.56
N GLU A 57 -30.25 -15.61 9.04
CA GLU A 57 -30.42 -14.58 8.01
C GLU A 57 -29.90 -15.10 6.64
N PRO A 58 -30.77 -15.21 5.62
CA PRO A 58 -30.34 -15.45 4.26
C PRO A 58 -29.76 -14.16 3.67
N SER A 59 -28.43 -14.14 3.53
CA SER A 59 -27.71 -13.11 2.76
C SER A 59 -28.12 -13.20 1.29
N THR A 60 -29.17 -12.46 0.97
CA THR A 60 -29.65 -12.21 -0.39
C THR A 60 -28.89 -11.00 -0.89
N PHE A 61 -27.90 -11.22 -1.75
CA PHE A 61 -27.22 -10.16 -2.48
C PHE A 61 -28.24 -9.45 -3.38
N PRO A 62 -28.48 -8.13 -3.21
CA PRO A 62 -29.15 -7.38 -4.27
C PRO A 62 -28.15 -7.24 -5.42
N ALA A 63 -28.56 -7.75 -6.58
CA ALA A 63 -27.93 -7.44 -7.85
C ALA A 63 -27.90 -5.92 -7.99
N ALA A 64 -26.69 -5.36 -8.09
CA ALA A 64 -26.48 -3.98 -8.45
C ALA A 64 -26.95 -3.81 -9.90
N GLU A 65 -28.22 -3.47 -10.08
CA GLU A 65 -28.73 -2.83 -11.27
C GLU A 65 -27.88 -1.58 -11.49
N THR A 66 -27.03 -1.67 -12.52
CA THR A 66 -26.18 -0.58 -12.95
C THR A 66 -27.08 0.30 -13.82
N ASP A 67 -27.89 1.13 -13.17
CA ASP A 67 -28.59 2.22 -13.83
C ASP A 67 -27.54 3.19 -14.35
N VAL A 68 -27.30 3.11 -15.65
CA VAL A 68 -26.58 4.11 -16.43
C VAL A 68 -27.49 5.34 -16.49
N GLU A 69 -27.49 6.12 -15.43
CA GLU A 69 -27.98 7.50 -15.46
C GLU A 69 -27.09 8.27 -16.44
N THR A 70 -27.58 8.37 -17.66
CA THR A 70 -27.02 9.20 -18.70
C THR A 70 -27.29 10.63 -18.23
N GLU A 71 -26.25 11.28 -17.72
CA GLU A 71 -26.24 12.69 -17.35
C GLU A 71 -26.51 13.52 -18.62
N TYR A 72 -27.80 13.75 -18.89
CA TYR A 72 -28.26 14.72 -19.86
C TYR A 72 -27.85 16.10 -19.35
N ALA A 73 -26.85 16.69 -20.00
CA ALA A 73 -26.50 18.08 -19.81
C ALA A 73 -27.78 18.94 -19.88
N PRO A 74 -28.04 19.82 -18.90
CA PRO A 74 -29.18 20.71 -18.96
C PRO A 74 -29.02 21.62 -20.17
N VAL A 75 -29.89 21.41 -21.16
CA VAL A 75 -30.09 22.35 -22.26
C VAL A 75 -30.50 23.67 -21.62
N SER A 76 -29.61 24.65 -21.73
CA SER A 76 -29.86 26.05 -21.39
C SER A 76 -31.03 26.55 -22.25
N GLN A 77 -32.24 26.41 -21.74
CA GLN A 77 -33.39 27.18 -22.21
C GLN A 77 -33.19 28.60 -21.71
N GLU A 78 -32.70 29.47 -22.59
CA GLU A 78 -32.81 30.91 -22.42
C GLU A 78 -34.30 31.24 -22.23
N PRO A 79 -34.68 31.96 -21.15
CA PRO A 79 -36.04 32.44 -21.01
C PRO A 79 -36.27 33.48 -22.09
N SER A 80 -37.00 33.10 -23.14
CA SER A 80 -37.59 34.04 -24.08
C SER A 80 -38.63 34.85 -23.31
N VAL A 81 -38.20 36.00 -22.79
CA VAL A 81 -39.07 37.03 -22.24
C VAL A 81 -39.91 37.56 -23.40
N GLU A 82 -41.11 37.03 -23.53
CA GLU A 82 -42.15 37.57 -24.38
C GLU A 82 -42.60 38.90 -23.75
N VAL A 83 -42.00 39.99 -24.24
CA VAL A 83 -42.37 41.36 -23.87
C VAL A 83 -43.75 41.63 -24.48
N ALA A 84 -44.79 41.34 -23.70
CA ALA A 84 -46.11 41.87 -23.96
C ALA A 84 -46.07 43.39 -23.76
N GLU A 85 -46.02 44.13 -24.86
CA GLU A 85 -46.23 45.57 -24.91
C GLU A 85 -47.70 45.87 -24.57
N ASP A 86 -48.05 45.84 -23.28
CA ASP A 86 -49.32 46.41 -22.79
C ASP A 86 -49.07 47.84 -22.30
N SER A 87 -49.09 48.76 -23.26
CA SER A 87 -48.97 50.20 -23.05
C SER A 87 -50.27 50.73 -22.43
N LEU A 88 -50.39 50.65 -21.11
CA LEU A 88 -51.42 51.39 -20.37
C LEU A 88 -51.07 52.88 -20.31
N PRO A 89 -52.03 53.79 -20.54
CA PRO A 89 -51.82 55.23 -20.45
C PRO A 89 -51.56 55.63 -19.00
N VAL A 90 -50.30 55.96 -18.68
CA VAL A 90 -49.91 56.56 -17.40
C VAL A 90 -50.48 57.97 -17.34
N ASN A 91 -51.52 58.13 -16.54
CA ASN A 91 -52.12 59.42 -16.24
C ASN A 91 -51.21 60.17 -15.24
N VAL A 92 -50.29 60.99 -15.77
CA VAL A 92 -49.34 61.82 -15.01
C VAL A 92 -50.04 63.08 -14.51
N THR A 93 -51.00 62.92 -13.62
CA THR A 93 -51.56 64.04 -12.84
C THR A 93 -52.11 63.49 -11.54
N ASP A 94 -51.35 63.60 -10.46
CA ASP A 94 -51.68 64.34 -9.22
C ASP A 94 -50.86 63.76 -8.06
N GLY A 95 -50.08 64.60 -7.37
CA GLY A 95 -49.32 64.23 -6.17
C GLY A 95 -47.97 63.54 -6.42
N LEU A 96 -46.88 64.26 -6.10
CA LEU A 96 -45.55 63.68 -5.94
C LEU A 96 -45.61 62.66 -4.77
N ASP A 97 -45.73 61.36 -5.06
CA ASP A 97 -45.70 60.26 -4.07
C ASP A 97 -44.27 60.06 -3.53
N ILE A 98 -43.81 61.05 -2.76
CA ILE A 98 -42.51 61.05 -2.08
C ILE A 98 -42.42 59.86 -1.11
N GLU A 99 -43.56 59.44 -0.52
CA GLU A 99 -43.63 58.28 0.37
C GLU A 99 -43.44 56.95 -0.38
N ALA A 100 -43.98 56.82 -1.60
CA ALA A 100 -43.76 55.64 -2.43
C ALA A 100 -42.32 55.55 -2.95
N ALA A 101 -41.72 56.70 -3.29
CA ALA A 101 -40.30 56.76 -3.65
C ALA A 101 -39.38 56.38 -2.47
N LEU A 102 -39.71 56.79 -1.24
CA LEU A 102 -38.98 56.39 -0.02
C LEU A 102 -39.17 54.91 0.31
N ALA A 103 -40.36 54.35 0.10
CA ALA A 103 -40.60 52.92 0.24
C ALA A 103 -39.80 52.11 -0.80
N ALA A 104 -39.70 52.58 -2.05
CA ALA A 104 -38.90 51.95 -3.09
C ALA A 104 -37.38 52.00 -2.80
N VAL A 105 -36.88 53.07 -2.19
CA VAL A 105 -35.48 53.16 -1.74
C VAL A 105 -35.22 52.22 -0.55
N SER A 106 -36.19 52.06 0.36
CA SER A 106 -36.10 51.10 1.47
C SER A 106 -36.07 49.65 0.96
N THR A 107 -36.91 49.28 -0.01
CA THR A 107 -36.91 47.92 -0.58
C THR A 107 -35.67 47.65 -1.42
N LEU A 108 -35.08 48.67 -2.06
CA LEU A 108 -33.78 48.54 -2.73
C LEU A 108 -32.67 48.17 -1.75
N SER A 109 -32.68 48.75 -0.54
CA SER A 109 -31.70 48.43 0.50
C SER A 109 -31.81 46.98 0.99
N ASP A 110 -33.02 46.45 1.15
CA ASP A 110 -33.24 45.04 1.52
C ASP A 110 -32.82 44.09 0.40
N VAL A 111 -33.13 44.41 -0.86
CA VAL A 111 -32.71 43.61 -2.03
C VAL A 111 -31.19 43.60 -2.17
N MET A 112 -30.51 44.72 -1.95
CA MET A 112 -29.04 44.76 -1.95
C MET A 112 -28.43 43.93 -0.81
N ALA A 113 -29.00 43.97 0.39
CA ALA A 113 -28.55 43.15 1.51
C ALA A 113 -28.74 41.64 1.25
N GLU A 114 -29.87 41.25 0.65
CA GLU A 114 -30.13 39.85 0.25
C GLU A 114 -29.17 39.39 -0.87
N GLN A 115 -28.89 40.26 -1.85
CA GLN A 115 -27.97 39.96 -2.93
C GLN A 115 -26.52 39.80 -2.43
N GLU A 116 -26.06 40.67 -1.52
CA GLU A 116 -24.73 40.54 -0.91
C GLU A 116 -24.61 39.25 -0.08
N ALA A 117 -25.64 38.88 0.68
CA ALA A 117 -25.66 37.62 1.43
C ALA A 117 -25.62 36.39 0.51
N ALA A 118 -26.33 36.44 -0.63
CA ALA A 118 -26.32 35.37 -1.63
C ALA A 118 -24.95 35.24 -2.34
N GLU A 119 -24.29 36.36 -2.63
CA GLU A 119 -22.95 36.38 -3.22
C GLU A 119 -21.90 35.83 -2.24
N GLN A 120 -21.94 36.24 -0.97
CA GLN A 120 -21.06 35.71 0.07
C GLN A 120 -21.23 34.19 0.24
N ALA A 121 -22.48 33.70 0.22
CA ALA A 121 -22.75 32.27 0.29
C ALA A 121 -22.18 31.49 -0.92
N ARG A 122 -22.17 32.09 -2.12
CA ARG A 122 -21.55 31.48 -3.32
C ARG A 122 -20.04 31.43 -3.21
N VAL A 123 -19.39 32.52 -2.78
CA VAL A 123 -17.93 32.55 -2.59
C VAL A 123 -17.51 31.52 -1.54
N ALA A 124 -18.23 31.46 -0.41
CA ALA A 124 -17.95 30.47 0.64
C ALA A 124 -18.06 29.02 0.13
N ARG A 125 -19.05 28.71 -0.72
CA ARG A 125 -19.16 27.37 -1.34
C ARG A 125 -18.01 27.06 -2.28
N ILE A 126 -17.60 28.02 -3.12
CA ILE A 126 -16.50 27.85 -4.07
C ILE A 126 -15.18 27.64 -3.31
N GLU A 127 -14.94 28.40 -2.24
CA GLU A 127 -13.75 28.26 -1.41
C GLU A 127 -13.74 26.93 -0.65
N ALA A 128 -14.89 26.50 -0.10
CA ALA A 128 -15.01 25.20 0.55
C ALA A 128 -14.76 24.04 -0.43
N GLU A 129 -15.26 24.13 -1.67
CA GLU A 129 -14.96 23.15 -2.70
C GLU A 129 -13.49 23.15 -3.12
N ALA A 130 -12.88 24.34 -3.23
CA ALA A 130 -11.47 24.48 -3.58
C ALA A 130 -10.58 23.90 -2.47
N GLN A 131 -10.90 24.16 -1.20
CA GLN A 131 -10.21 23.57 -0.05
C GLN A 131 -10.41 22.05 0.00
N ALA A 132 -11.62 21.55 -0.22
CA ALA A 132 -11.88 20.11 -0.25
C ALA A 132 -11.12 19.41 -1.40
N LYS A 133 -11.01 20.06 -2.57
CA LYS A 133 -10.19 19.55 -3.69
C LYS A 133 -8.70 19.59 -3.36
N ALA A 134 -8.21 20.67 -2.77
CA ALA A 134 -6.81 20.79 -2.33
C ALA A 134 -6.46 19.74 -1.26
N GLU A 135 -7.36 19.47 -0.32
CA GLU A 135 -7.15 18.46 0.72
C GLU A 135 -7.19 17.04 0.13
N ARG A 136 -8.10 16.76 -0.82
CA ARG A 136 -8.09 15.49 -1.57
C ARG A 136 -6.81 15.30 -2.36
N GLN A 137 -6.31 16.35 -2.99
CA GLN A 137 -5.03 16.32 -3.72
C GLN A 137 -3.87 16.06 -2.76
N ALA A 138 -3.80 16.79 -1.64
CA ALA A 138 -2.78 16.60 -0.61
C ALA A 138 -2.81 15.18 0.00
N ARG A 139 -4.01 14.58 0.13
CA ARG A 139 -4.19 13.17 0.52
C ARG A 139 -3.64 12.19 -0.53
N MET A 140 -3.80 12.50 -1.82
CA MET A 140 -3.24 11.68 -2.90
C MET A 140 -1.72 11.83 -3.02
N ASP A 141 -1.18 13.02 -2.73
CA ASP A 141 0.25 13.30 -2.84
C ASP A 141 1.06 12.70 -1.67
N ASN A 142 0.45 12.59 -0.47
CA ASN A 142 1.07 11.98 0.70
C ASN A 142 0.23 10.82 1.28
N PRO A 143 0.09 9.71 0.55
CA PRO A 143 -0.68 8.56 1.02
C PRO A 143 -0.09 8.01 2.34
N GLU A 144 1.22 8.14 2.55
CA GLU A 144 1.93 7.65 3.74
C GLU A 144 1.52 8.35 5.03
N ARG A 145 1.04 9.61 4.98
CA ARG A 145 0.53 10.33 6.16
C ARG A 145 -0.82 9.82 6.64
N PHE A 146 -1.60 9.17 5.75
CA PHE A 146 -2.96 8.71 6.05
C PHE A 146 -3.03 7.22 6.36
N PHE A 147 -2.01 6.44 6.02
CA PHE A 147 -1.88 5.08 6.52
C PHE A 147 -1.15 5.11 7.85
N SER A 148 -1.84 4.71 8.93
CA SER A 148 -1.21 4.50 10.22
C SER A 148 -0.08 3.49 10.08
N VAL A 149 1.15 3.99 9.97
CA VAL A 149 2.34 3.14 9.93
C VAL A 149 2.38 2.41 11.27
N PRO A 150 2.40 1.07 11.29
CA PRO A 150 2.42 0.35 12.55
C PRO A 150 3.62 0.82 13.38
N PRO A 151 3.43 1.11 14.67
CA PRO A 151 4.50 1.61 15.53
C PRO A 151 5.69 0.64 15.48
N LEU A 152 6.90 1.20 15.45
CA LEU A 152 8.13 0.41 15.44
C LEU A 152 8.08 -0.59 16.60
N MET A 153 8.01 -1.89 16.27
CA MET A 153 7.84 -2.93 17.28
C MET A 153 9.03 -2.92 18.24
N THR A 154 8.79 -2.54 19.48
CA THR A 154 9.74 -2.75 20.56
C THR A 154 9.74 -4.24 20.91
N LEU A 155 10.92 -4.85 20.93
CA LEU A 155 11.09 -6.26 21.25
C LEU A 155 10.71 -6.48 22.72
N LYS A 156 9.51 -7.02 22.97
CA LYS A 156 9.12 -7.45 24.33
C LYS A 156 9.65 -8.85 24.57
N ARG A 157 10.28 -9.05 25.74
CA ARG A 157 10.76 -10.37 26.17
C ARG A 157 9.59 -11.36 26.18
N GLY A 158 9.74 -12.50 25.50
CA GLY A 158 8.70 -13.53 25.38
C GLY A 158 7.87 -13.48 24.09
N GLN A 159 8.16 -12.59 23.13
CA GLN A 159 7.52 -12.64 21.82
C GLN A 159 7.97 -13.86 21.01
N LEU A 160 7.04 -14.49 20.28
CA LEU A 160 7.27 -15.66 19.43
C LEU A 160 8.44 -15.47 18.43
N VAL A 161 8.68 -14.24 17.99
CA VAL A 161 9.79 -13.87 17.09
C VAL A 161 11.15 -14.24 17.67
N SER A 162 11.32 -14.20 18.98
CA SER A 162 12.57 -14.58 19.65
C SER A 162 12.68 -16.09 19.95
N VAL A 163 11.53 -16.76 20.12
CA VAL A 163 11.50 -18.17 20.52
C VAL A 163 11.97 -19.07 19.39
N ILE A 164 11.48 -18.83 18.17
CA ILE A 164 11.79 -19.66 17.00
C ILE A 164 13.30 -19.67 16.66
N PRO A 165 14.00 -18.53 16.52
CA PRO A 165 15.45 -18.55 16.29
C PRO A 165 16.23 -19.17 17.46
N ALA A 166 15.78 -18.96 18.70
CA ALA A 166 16.45 -19.54 19.87
C ALA A 166 16.35 -21.07 19.89
N VAL A 167 15.15 -21.63 19.69
CA VAL A 167 14.93 -23.08 19.62
C VAL A 167 15.70 -23.68 18.43
N TRP A 168 15.72 -22.99 17.29
CA TRP A 168 16.49 -23.41 16.13
C TRP A 168 18.00 -23.49 16.43
N LEU A 169 18.57 -22.46 17.06
CA LEU A 169 19.99 -22.43 17.43
C LEU A 169 20.36 -23.51 18.45
N ILE A 170 19.49 -23.77 19.42
CA ILE A 170 19.70 -24.86 20.40
C ILE A 170 19.72 -26.21 19.69
N GLY A 171 18.74 -26.48 18.81
CA GLY A 171 18.69 -27.72 18.03
C GLY A 171 19.91 -27.89 17.13
N LEU A 172 20.33 -26.82 16.45
CA LEU A 172 21.51 -26.79 15.60
C LEU A 172 22.80 -27.07 16.38
N GLY A 173 22.96 -26.45 17.55
CA GLY A 173 24.11 -26.67 18.44
C GLY A 173 24.16 -28.10 18.99
N ALA A 174 23.02 -28.66 19.39
CA ALA A 174 22.91 -30.04 19.85
C ALA A 174 23.26 -31.03 18.72
N TRP A 175 22.73 -30.80 17.51
CA TRP A 175 23.04 -31.61 16.34
C TRP A 175 24.51 -31.56 15.93
N LEU A 176 25.12 -30.37 15.93
CA LEU A 176 26.56 -30.20 15.67
C LEU A 176 27.41 -30.93 16.72
N THR A 177 27.07 -30.78 17.99
CA THR A 177 27.78 -31.46 19.10
C THR A 177 27.72 -32.97 18.93
N PHE A 178 26.54 -33.52 18.63
CA PHE A 178 26.35 -34.93 18.38
C PHE A 178 27.13 -35.41 17.15
N SER A 179 27.03 -34.68 16.03
CA SER A 179 27.70 -35.03 14.77
C SER A 179 29.22 -35.04 14.91
N LEU A 180 29.78 -34.06 15.60
CA LEU A 180 31.23 -33.97 15.83
C LEU A 180 31.73 -35.04 16.80
N THR A 181 30.94 -35.39 17.81
CA THR A 181 31.34 -36.38 18.83
C THR A 181 31.22 -37.81 18.33
N THR A 182 30.15 -38.14 17.60
CA THR A 182 29.84 -39.51 17.19
C THR A 182 30.51 -39.91 15.87
N THR A 183 30.51 -39.03 14.88
CA THR A 183 30.77 -39.45 13.49
C THR A 183 32.24 -39.35 13.07
N ARG A 184 33.12 -38.71 13.87
CA ARG A 184 34.53 -38.38 13.57
C ARG A 184 34.80 -37.74 12.18
N THR A 185 33.75 -37.43 11.45
CA THR A 185 33.76 -36.85 10.12
C THR A 185 33.17 -35.46 10.24
N THR A 186 33.81 -34.50 9.58
CA THR A 186 33.31 -33.12 9.54
C THR A 186 31.96 -33.11 8.83
N PRO A 187 30.93 -32.41 9.36
CA PRO A 187 29.64 -32.28 8.68
C PRO A 187 29.84 -31.74 7.27
N ASP A 188 29.09 -32.28 6.32
CA ASP A 188 29.13 -31.75 4.96
C ASP A 188 28.71 -30.28 4.96
N SER A 189 29.53 -29.44 4.32
CA SER A 189 29.26 -28.03 4.10
C SER A 189 27.91 -27.79 3.42
N SER A 190 27.50 -28.69 2.52
CA SER A 190 26.21 -28.60 1.83
C SER A 190 25.03 -28.70 2.82
N LEU A 191 25.08 -29.65 3.75
CA LEU A 191 24.09 -29.82 4.82
C LEU A 191 24.07 -28.61 5.76
N LEU A 192 25.24 -28.05 6.09
CA LEU A 192 25.29 -26.84 6.90
C LEU A 192 24.60 -25.66 6.21
N THR A 193 24.87 -25.43 4.91
CA THR A 193 24.21 -24.36 4.17
C THR A 193 22.70 -24.54 4.09
N LEU A 194 22.22 -25.79 3.91
CA LEU A 194 20.82 -26.14 3.92
C LEU A 194 20.16 -25.83 5.26
N VAL A 195 20.76 -26.27 6.37
CA VAL A 195 20.22 -26.05 7.70
C VAL A 195 20.20 -24.54 8.01
N ILE A 196 21.26 -23.81 7.69
CA ILE A 196 21.29 -22.35 7.89
C ILE A 196 20.20 -21.66 7.06
N ALA A 197 20.05 -22.03 5.78
CA ALA A 197 19.04 -21.45 4.90
C ALA A 197 17.61 -21.74 5.40
N LEU A 198 17.31 -22.96 5.83
CA LEU A 198 16.00 -23.30 6.40
C LEU A 198 15.72 -22.56 7.71
N GLY A 199 16.73 -22.44 8.58
CA GLY A 199 16.62 -21.68 9.82
C GLY A 199 16.34 -20.20 9.59
N LEU A 200 17.10 -19.58 8.69
CA LEU A 200 16.86 -18.19 8.27
C LEU A 200 15.48 -18.03 7.63
N GLY A 201 15.07 -18.97 6.79
CA GLY A 201 13.75 -18.99 6.18
C GLY A 201 12.62 -19.02 7.21
N LEU A 202 12.68 -19.94 8.17
CA LEU A 202 11.70 -20.08 9.26
C LEU A 202 11.65 -18.85 10.17
N THR A 203 12.81 -18.27 10.51
CA THR A 203 12.88 -17.10 11.39
C THR A 203 12.34 -15.83 10.72
N LEU A 204 12.63 -15.63 9.43
CA LEU A 204 12.05 -14.54 8.65
C LEU A 204 10.53 -14.70 8.46
N LEU A 205 10.06 -15.94 8.27
CA LEU A 205 8.63 -16.23 8.18
C LEU A 205 7.92 -15.98 9.53
N ALA A 206 8.52 -16.40 10.64
CA ALA A 206 8.03 -16.12 11.98
C ALA A 206 7.92 -14.61 12.25
N ARG A 207 8.95 -13.85 11.84
CA ARG A 207 8.94 -12.38 11.91
C ARG A 207 7.80 -11.79 11.10
N TRP A 208 7.55 -12.29 9.89
CA TRP A 208 6.43 -11.85 9.06
C TRP A 208 5.08 -12.07 9.73
N ILE A 209 4.87 -13.27 10.32
CA ILE A 209 3.63 -13.60 11.04
C ILE A 209 3.43 -12.63 12.22
N ALA A 210 4.48 -12.39 13.01
CA ALA A 210 4.41 -11.49 14.16
C ALA A 210 4.17 -10.02 13.76
N SER A 211 4.66 -9.60 12.59
CA SER A 211 4.46 -8.25 12.05
C SER A 211 3.05 -8.06 11.45
N ARG A 212 2.09 -8.92 11.78
CA ARG A 212 0.70 -8.90 11.25
C ARG A 212 0.64 -8.79 9.72
N ARG A 213 1.56 -9.47 9.03
CA ARG A 213 1.69 -9.53 7.57
C ARG A 213 2.21 -8.26 6.86
N TRP A 214 2.66 -7.24 7.59
CA TRP A 214 3.15 -5.98 7.01
C TRP A 214 4.59 -6.07 6.46
N ALA A 215 5.41 -6.98 6.98
CA ALA A 215 6.81 -7.10 6.60
C ALA A 215 7.01 -7.90 5.30
N ARG A 216 6.68 -7.30 4.15
CA ARG A 216 6.78 -7.95 2.83
C ARG A 216 8.16 -8.53 2.54
N GLY A 217 9.21 -7.75 2.82
CA GLY A 217 10.59 -8.17 2.62
C GLY A 217 10.92 -9.46 3.37
N SER A 218 10.53 -9.57 4.65
CA SER A 218 10.83 -10.78 5.42
C SER A 218 10.05 -12.00 4.92
N LEU A 219 8.81 -11.84 4.46
CA LEU A 219 8.10 -12.96 3.82
C LEU A 219 8.79 -13.41 2.54
N PHE A 220 9.15 -12.47 1.67
CA PHE A 220 9.78 -12.80 0.39
C PHE A 220 11.11 -13.53 0.60
N PHE A 221 12.01 -12.95 1.40
CA PHE A 221 13.30 -13.56 1.70
C PHE A 221 13.12 -14.89 2.47
N GLY A 222 12.15 -14.97 3.39
CA GLY A 222 11.85 -16.20 4.11
C GLY A 222 11.41 -17.34 3.18
N LEU A 223 10.52 -17.05 2.23
CA LEU A 223 10.08 -18.02 1.22
C LEU A 223 11.20 -18.42 0.26
N VAL A 224 12.03 -17.47 -0.20
CA VAL A 224 13.19 -17.78 -1.05
C VAL A 224 14.15 -18.72 -0.30
N CYS A 225 14.50 -18.40 0.94
CA CYS A 225 15.37 -19.24 1.77
C CYS A 225 14.77 -20.63 2.01
N LEU A 226 13.46 -20.73 2.28
CA LEU A 226 12.78 -22.02 2.47
C LEU A 226 12.74 -22.86 1.19
N LEU A 227 12.37 -22.26 0.06
CA LEU A 227 12.30 -22.98 -1.21
C LEU A 227 13.69 -23.39 -1.69
N PHE A 228 14.70 -22.53 -1.55
CA PHE A 228 16.07 -22.88 -1.91
C PHE A 228 16.62 -23.95 -0.96
N GLY A 229 16.38 -23.84 0.35
CA GLY A 229 16.76 -24.86 1.32
C GLY A 229 16.09 -26.21 1.04
N GLY A 230 14.80 -26.22 0.69
CA GLY A 230 14.07 -27.41 0.26
C GLY A 230 14.61 -28.01 -1.03
N LEU A 231 15.05 -27.18 -1.98
CA LEU A 231 15.67 -27.64 -3.22
C LEU A 231 17.08 -28.20 -2.99
N PHE A 232 17.88 -27.59 -2.11
CA PHE A 232 19.14 -28.17 -1.66
C PHE A 232 18.93 -29.50 -0.95
N PHE A 233 17.88 -29.62 -0.13
CA PHE A 233 17.50 -30.88 0.49
C PHE A 233 17.17 -31.95 -0.55
N TYR A 234 16.42 -31.58 -1.58
CA TYR A 234 16.10 -32.47 -2.70
C TYR A 234 17.38 -32.94 -3.43
N ILE A 235 18.30 -32.03 -3.76
CA ILE A 235 19.56 -32.36 -4.46
C ILE A 235 20.45 -33.30 -3.63
N ASN A 236 20.38 -33.23 -2.30
CA ASN A 236 21.17 -34.08 -1.40
C ASN A 236 20.62 -35.52 -1.26
N GLN A 237 19.50 -35.86 -1.90
CA GLN A 237 18.98 -37.23 -1.85
C GLN A 237 19.80 -38.17 -2.76
N PRO A 238 20.02 -39.44 -2.36
CA PRO A 238 20.91 -40.37 -3.08
C PRO A 238 20.50 -40.71 -4.52
N ASN A 239 19.27 -40.39 -4.92
CA ASN A 239 18.74 -40.61 -6.27
C ASN A 239 18.33 -39.31 -6.98
N ALA A 240 18.77 -38.16 -6.47
CA ALA A 240 18.41 -36.87 -7.04
C ALA A 240 19.18 -36.59 -8.34
N TYR A 241 18.56 -35.79 -9.20
CA TYR A 241 19.25 -35.22 -10.35
C TYR A 241 20.39 -34.31 -9.89
N GLY A 242 21.54 -34.36 -10.58
CA GLY A 242 22.68 -33.52 -10.26
C GLY A 242 22.37 -32.02 -10.40
N PHE A 243 23.21 -31.17 -9.80
CA PHE A 243 23.05 -29.71 -9.82
C PHE A 243 22.85 -29.12 -11.22
N ALA A 244 23.52 -29.69 -12.23
CA ALA A 244 23.41 -29.28 -13.64
C ALA A 244 21.99 -29.44 -14.21
N SER A 245 21.20 -30.37 -13.69
CA SER A 245 19.81 -30.58 -14.13
C SER A 245 18.81 -29.77 -13.30
N VAL A 246 19.15 -29.47 -12.04
CA VAL A 246 18.24 -28.85 -11.05
C VAL A 246 18.32 -27.33 -11.03
N TRP A 247 19.36 -26.70 -11.56
CA TRP A 247 19.50 -25.23 -11.51
C TRP A 247 18.27 -24.42 -12.01
N PRO A 248 17.50 -24.84 -13.05
CA PRO A 248 16.32 -24.09 -13.47
C PRO A 248 15.20 -24.10 -12.42
N LEU A 249 15.15 -25.11 -11.55
CA LEU A 249 14.19 -25.16 -10.45
C LEU A 249 14.44 -24.06 -9.41
N PHE A 250 15.66 -23.52 -9.29
CA PHE A 250 15.89 -22.32 -8.47
C PHE A 250 15.20 -21.09 -9.05
N VAL A 251 15.16 -20.96 -10.39
CA VAL A 251 14.42 -19.89 -11.07
C VAL A 251 12.91 -20.03 -10.81
N VAL A 252 12.38 -21.26 -10.88
CA VAL A 252 10.98 -21.56 -10.53
C VAL A 252 10.72 -21.22 -9.06
N ALA A 253 11.58 -21.67 -8.14
CA ALA A 253 11.46 -21.39 -6.72
C ALA A 253 11.43 -19.89 -6.42
N PHE A 254 12.28 -19.10 -7.10
CA PHE A 254 12.30 -17.65 -6.95
C PHE A 254 11.01 -16.98 -7.49
N GLY A 255 10.54 -17.40 -8.66
CA GLY A 255 9.26 -16.95 -9.22
C GLY A 255 8.06 -17.34 -8.34
N LEU A 256 8.09 -18.54 -7.77
CA LEU A 256 7.06 -19.06 -6.86
C LEU A 256 7.06 -18.30 -5.53
N ALA A 257 8.23 -17.93 -5.01
CA ALA A 257 8.35 -17.03 -3.85
C ALA A 257 7.72 -15.67 -4.14
N MET A 258 7.97 -15.06 -5.30
CA MET A 258 7.32 -13.79 -5.70
C MET A 258 5.80 -13.95 -5.80
N LEU A 259 5.33 -15.03 -6.42
CA LEU A 259 3.90 -15.31 -6.61
C LEU A 259 3.19 -15.50 -5.26
N LEU A 260 3.75 -16.32 -4.37
CA LEU A 260 3.26 -16.50 -3.01
C LEU A 260 3.29 -15.18 -2.23
N THR A 261 4.34 -14.38 -2.38
CA THR A 261 4.45 -13.08 -1.71
C THR A 261 3.30 -12.17 -2.09
N ARG A 262 2.93 -12.13 -3.37
CA ARG A 262 1.75 -11.38 -3.82
C ARG A 262 0.47 -11.86 -3.13
N PHE A 263 0.25 -13.17 -3.01
CA PHE A 263 -0.99 -13.72 -2.45
C PHE A 263 -1.07 -13.57 -0.93
N LEU A 264 0.06 -13.61 -0.23
CA LEU A 264 0.10 -13.58 1.23
C LEU A 264 0.28 -12.16 1.79
N ALA A 265 0.89 -11.24 1.04
CA ALA A 265 1.13 -9.87 1.49
C ALA A 265 -0.12 -8.97 1.37
N VAL A 266 -0.28 -8.05 2.32
CA VAL A 266 -1.34 -7.04 2.32
C VAL A 266 -0.70 -5.64 2.37
N PRO A 267 -1.13 -4.66 1.54
CA PRO A 267 -1.93 -4.83 0.32
C PRO A 267 -1.21 -5.61 -0.79
N ALA A 268 -1.98 -6.29 -1.65
CA ALA A 268 -1.46 -7.11 -2.74
C ALA A 268 -1.00 -6.25 -3.93
N GLU A 269 0.29 -6.28 -4.24
CA GLU A 269 0.84 -5.54 -5.38
C GLU A 269 0.59 -6.28 -6.69
N LYS A 270 -0.19 -5.66 -7.59
CA LYS A 270 -0.50 -6.26 -8.91
C LYS A 270 0.75 -6.47 -9.77
N ARG A 271 1.75 -5.59 -9.63
CA ARG A 271 2.98 -5.52 -10.44
C ARG A 271 3.87 -6.76 -10.31
N LEU A 272 3.84 -7.48 -9.18
CA LEU A 272 4.67 -8.68 -8.97
C LEU A 272 4.18 -9.93 -9.71
N SER A 273 2.91 -10.01 -10.14
CA SER A 273 2.40 -11.25 -10.79
C SER A 273 3.06 -11.56 -12.12
N PHE A 274 3.23 -10.54 -12.95
CA PHE A 274 3.76 -10.70 -14.30
C PHE A 274 5.20 -11.24 -14.31
N PRO A 275 6.17 -10.62 -13.60
CA PRO A 275 7.53 -11.16 -13.55
C PRO A 275 7.58 -12.54 -12.87
N ALA A 276 6.75 -12.79 -11.86
CA ALA A 276 6.69 -14.11 -11.21
C ALA A 276 6.26 -15.21 -12.18
N MET A 277 5.20 -14.98 -12.97
CA MET A 277 4.73 -15.93 -13.97
C MET A 277 5.77 -16.18 -15.07
N ILE A 278 6.45 -15.14 -15.54
CA ILE A 278 7.54 -15.28 -16.53
C ILE A 278 8.66 -16.15 -15.97
N LEU A 279 9.10 -15.92 -14.73
CA LEU A 279 10.16 -16.71 -14.08
C LEU A 279 9.76 -18.17 -13.89
N ILE A 280 8.50 -18.43 -13.50
CA ILE A 280 7.98 -19.79 -13.36
C ILE A 280 7.98 -20.50 -14.70
N ILE A 281 7.44 -19.88 -15.75
CA ILE A 281 7.37 -20.47 -17.09
C ILE A 281 8.78 -20.70 -17.65
N ALA A 282 9.68 -19.72 -17.51
CA ALA A 282 11.06 -19.83 -17.96
C ALA A 282 11.83 -20.93 -17.21
N GLY A 283 11.69 -21.00 -15.88
CA GLY A 283 12.31 -22.03 -15.05
C GLY A 283 11.77 -23.43 -15.34
N LEU A 284 10.46 -23.58 -15.57
CA LEU A 284 9.84 -24.85 -15.95
C LEU A 284 10.30 -25.29 -17.34
N ALA A 285 10.32 -24.39 -18.32
CA ALA A 285 10.85 -24.69 -19.64
C ALA A 285 12.32 -25.13 -19.57
N GLY A 286 13.14 -24.42 -18.78
CA GLY A 286 14.51 -24.80 -18.50
C GLY A 286 14.61 -26.20 -17.87
N ALA A 287 13.79 -26.49 -16.85
CA ALA A 287 13.78 -27.79 -16.18
C ALA A 287 13.41 -28.94 -17.12
N VAL A 288 12.43 -28.74 -18.01
CA VAL A 288 12.04 -29.75 -19.01
C VAL A 288 13.19 -30.06 -19.96
N ILE A 289 13.95 -29.03 -20.38
CA ILE A 289 15.12 -29.18 -21.25
C ILE A 289 16.26 -29.89 -20.50
N THR A 290 16.60 -29.45 -19.28
CA THR A 290 17.75 -29.98 -18.52
C THR A 290 17.53 -31.38 -17.95
N MET A 291 16.27 -31.78 -17.75
CA MET A 291 15.90 -33.15 -17.37
C MET A 291 15.82 -34.10 -18.57
N GLY A 292 16.03 -33.61 -19.81
CA GLY A 292 16.01 -34.45 -21.01
C GLY A 292 14.62 -34.99 -21.34
N LEU A 293 13.55 -34.32 -20.89
CA LEU A 293 12.18 -34.72 -21.19
C LEU A 293 11.78 -34.44 -22.64
N LEU A 294 12.56 -33.61 -23.35
CA LEU A 294 12.34 -33.25 -24.74
C LEU A 294 13.23 -34.09 -25.69
N PRO A 295 12.69 -34.53 -26.85
CA PRO A 295 13.50 -35.12 -27.91
C PRO A 295 14.62 -34.18 -28.38
N THR A 296 15.77 -34.75 -28.73
CA THR A 296 16.97 -34.01 -29.19
C THR A 296 16.71 -33.12 -30.40
N ASN A 297 15.78 -33.49 -31.28
CA ASN A 297 15.42 -32.68 -32.44
C ASN A 297 14.81 -31.31 -32.02
N ILE A 298 14.04 -31.27 -30.93
CA ILE A 298 13.39 -30.05 -30.45
C ILE A 298 14.41 -29.14 -29.74
N THR A 299 15.35 -29.74 -28.99
CA THR A 299 16.36 -28.96 -28.26
C THR A 299 17.33 -28.24 -29.20
N VAL A 300 17.69 -28.86 -30.34
CA VAL A 300 18.52 -28.21 -31.37
C VAL A 300 17.82 -27.00 -31.99
N VAL A 301 16.52 -27.12 -32.29
CA VAL A 301 15.73 -25.99 -32.83
C VAL A 301 15.58 -24.88 -31.78
N ALA A 302 15.26 -25.23 -30.53
CA ALA A 302 15.16 -24.26 -29.44
C ALA A 302 16.49 -23.53 -29.20
N ALA A 303 17.62 -24.24 -29.26
CA ALA A 303 18.96 -23.67 -29.18
C ALA A 303 19.34 -22.79 -30.39
N SER A 304 18.61 -22.86 -31.50
CA SER A 304 18.76 -21.89 -32.59
C SER A 304 17.92 -20.63 -32.39
N LEU A 305 16.86 -20.69 -31.56
CA LEU A 305 15.88 -19.62 -31.39
C LEU A 305 16.13 -18.75 -30.14
N TRP A 306 17.01 -19.15 -29.21
CA TRP A 306 17.28 -18.36 -28.00
C TRP A 306 17.74 -16.91 -28.25
N PRO A 307 18.51 -16.56 -29.31
CA PRO A 307 18.90 -15.17 -29.52
C PRO A 307 17.68 -14.32 -29.89
N VAL A 308 16.76 -14.88 -30.66
CA VAL A 308 15.50 -14.22 -31.04
C VAL A 308 14.63 -13.99 -29.81
N ALA A 309 14.53 -15.00 -28.94
CA ALA A 309 13.80 -14.86 -27.67
C ALA A 309 14.40 -13.75 -26.79
N LEU A 310 15.73 -13.66 -26.70
CA LEU A 310 16.42 -12.60 -25.96
C LEU A 310 16.10 -11.20 -26.51
N VAL A 311 16.13 -11.04 -27.84
CA VAL A 311 15.78 -9.77 -28.50
C VAL A 311 14.33 -9.38 -28.19
N ILE A 312 13.38 -10.33 -28.24
CA ILE A 312 11.97 -10.08 -27.89
C ILE A 312 11.85 -9.64 -26.43
N ILE A 313 12.52 -10.32 -25.49
CA ILE A 313 12.49 -9.96 -24.06
C ILE A 313 13.02 -8.55 -23.85
N VAL A 314 14.15 -8.19 -24.48
CA VAL A 314 14.75 -6.85 -24.39
C VAL A 314 13.79 -5.80 -24.95
N LEU A 315 13.16 -6.04 -26.10
CA LEU A 315 12.17 -5.13 -26.70
C LEU A 315 10.95 -4.93 -25.80
N VAL A 316 10.40 -6.01 -25.23
CA VAL A 316 9.27 -5.95 -24.31
C VAL A 316 9.64 -5.22 -23.02
N TRP A 317 10.86 -5.40 -22.52
CA TRP A 317 11.34 -4.72 -21.33
C TRP A 317 11.61 -3.22 -21.55
N LEU A 318 12.04 -2.83 -22.75
CA LEU A 318 12.23 -1.42 -23.16
C LEU A 318 10.91 -0.70 -23.49
N SER A 319 9.88 -1.42 -23.91
CA SER A 319 8.56 -0.87 -24.23
C SER A 319 8.02 0.12 -23.18
N PRO A 320 7.89 -0.25 -21.89
CA PRO A 320 7.37 0.67 -20.88
C PRO A 320 8.25 1.90 -20.66
N LEU A 321 9.56 1.81 -20.90
CA LEU A 321 10.50 2.93 -20.78
C LEU A 321 10.24 4.00 -21.85
N VAL A 322 9.91 3.57 -23.07
CA VAL A 322 9.60 4.48 -24.19
C VAL A 322 8.23 5.14 -24.00
N PHE A 323 7.22 4.40 -23.53
CA PHE A 323 5.88 4.97 -23.31
C PHE A 323 5.81 5.92 -22.11
N ARG A 324 6.67 5.74 -21.10
CA ARG A 324 6.72 6.64 -19.94
C ARG A 324 7.23 8.06 -20.24
N GLN A 325 7.93 8.26 -21.36
CA GLN A 325 8.46 9.58 -21.73
C GLN A 325 7.42 10.48 -22.42
N ARG A 326 6.23 9.97 -22.73
CA ARG A 326 5.19 10.69 -23.48
C ARG A 326 3.99 11.13 -22.62
N GLN A 327 4.04 10.86 -21.32
CA GLN A 327 3.05 11.32 -20.32
C GLN A 327 3.76 12.24 -19.34
#